data_AF-A0A923RP84-F1
#
_entry.id   AF-A0A923RP84-F1
#
_cell.length_a   1.000
_cell.length_b   1.000
_cell.length_c   1.000
_cell.angle_alpha   90.00
_cell.angle_beta   90.00
_cell.angle_gamma   90.00
#
_symmetry.space_group_name_H-M   'P 1'
#
loop_
_entity.id
_entity.type
_entity.pdbx_description
1 polymer ?
#
loop_
_entity_poly.entity_id
_entity_poly.type
_entity_poly.pdbx_seq_one_letter_code
_entity_poly.pdbx_strand_id
1 'polypeptide(L)' 'MAKFTKSTTFKNAVIDLDEETITEFTKDDTRVYSLKKLLKDWDGVEGISITIKQDDEIPEDSFYDDDNNGYDE' A
#
# COMPACT_ATOMS: atom_id res chain seq x y z
N MET A 1 -11.53 30.65 2.93
CA MET A 1 -11.87 30.32 1.53
C MET A 1 -12.46 28.93 1.49
N ALA A 2 -13.48 28.68 0.67
CA ALA A 2 -13.97 27.32 0.46
C ALA A 2 -12.96 26.53 -0.37
N LYS A 3 -12.74 25.25 -0.02
CA LYS A 3 -11.85 24.33 -0.73
C LYS A 3 -12.63 23.05 -1.06
N PHE A 4 -12.56 22.61 -2.31
CA PHE A 4 -13.00 21.28 -2.72
C PHE A 4 -11.79 20.34 -2.76
N THR A 5 -11.92 19.12 -2.23
CA THR A 5 -10.85 18.11 -2.24
C THR A 5 -11.41 16.82 -2.83
N LYS A 6 -10.81 16.37 -3.93
CA LYS A 6 -10.96 15.01 -4.47
C LYS A 6 -9.69 14.24 -4.06
N SER A 7 -9.82 13.00 -3.59
CA SER A 7 -8.69 12.15 -3.24
C SER A 7 -9.09 10.69 -3.40
N THR A 8 -8.14 9.86 -3.86
CA THR A 8 -8.28 8.41 -3.96
C THR A 8 -7.04 7.77 -3.38
N THR A 9 -7.21 6.78 -2.50
CA THR A 9 -6.13 6.13 -1.76
C THR A 9 -6.43 4.65 -1.67
N PHE A 10 -5.40 3.83 -1.89
CA PHE A 10 -5.45 2.38 -1.73
C PHE A 10 -4.45 1.98 -0.65
N LYS A 11 -4.75 0.90 0.09
CA LYS A 11 -3.87 0.38 1.15
C LYS A 11 -3.40 -1.03 0.83
N ASN A 12 -2.13 -1.33 1.10
CA ASN A 12 -1.54 -2.64 0.79
C ASN A 12 -1.81 -3.04 -0.67
N ALA A 13 -1.64 -2.07 -1.59
CA ALA A 13 -2.03 -2.25 -2.98
C ALA A 13 -0.82 -2.49 -3.87
N VAL A 14 -1.02 -3.28 -4.92
CA VAL A 14 -0.03 -3.55 -5.96
C VAL A 14 -0.50 -2.90 -7.26
N ILE A 15 0.39 -2.18 -7.92
CA ILE A 15 0.19 -1.66 -9.27
C ILE A 15 0.79 -2.68 -10.24
N ASP A 16 -0.02 -3.14 -11.20
CA ASP A 16 0.42 -3.96 -12.33
C ASP A 16 0.30 -3.14 -13.62
N LEU A 17 1.43 -2.87 -14.28
CA LEU A 17 1.47 -2.07 -15.50
C LEU A 17 1.14 -2.89 -16.75
N ASP A 18 1.36 -4.21 -16.74
CA ASP A 18 1.07 -5.09 -17.86
C ASP A 18 -0.44 -5.35 -17.95
N GLU A 19 -1.10 -5.55 -16.80
CA GLU A 19 -2.55 -5.72 -16.71
C GLU A 19 -3.32 -4.40 -16.59
N GLU A 20 -2.62 -3.27 -16.43
CA GLU A 20 -3.19 -1.94 -16.15
C GLU A 20 -4.14 -1.95 -14.92
N THR A 21 -3.76 -2.63 -13.83
CA THR A 21 -4.57 -2.76 -12.61
C THR A 21 -3.92 -2.16 -11.36
N ILE A 22 -4.76 -1.83 -10.39
CA ILE A 22 -4.39 -1.64 -8.99
C ILE A 22 -5.17 -2.69 -8.19
N THR A 23 -4.48 -3.56 -7.47
CA THR A 23 -5.11 -4.58 -6.63
C THR A 23 -4.89 -4.26 -5.16
N GLU A 24 -5.97 -4.09 -4.41
CA GLU A 24 -5.96 -3.83 -2.97
C GLU A 24 -6.20 -5.14 -2.20
N PHE A 25 -5.33 -5.41 -1.21
CA PHE A 25 -5.46 -6.58 -0.34
C PHE A 25 -5.89 -6.15 1.06
N THR A 26 -7.09 -6.56 1.45
CA THR A 26 -7.61 -6.39 2.82
C THR A 26 -7.61 -7.73 3.54
N LYS A 27 -7.90 -7.73 4.85
CA LYS A 27 -8.01 -8.99 5.62
C LYS A 27 -9.14 -9.89 5.12
N ASP A 28 -10.20 -9.30 4.57
CA ASP A 28 -11.45 -9.98 4.25
C ASP A 28 -11.64 -10.20 2.74
N ASP A 29 -10.95 -9.42 1.90
CA ASP A 29 -11.26 -9.30 0.48
C ASP A 29 -10.07 -8.83 -0.36
N THR A 30 -10.09 -9.17 -1.65
CA THR A 30 -9.17 -8.69 -2.68
C THR A 30 -9.95 -7.90 -3.72
N ARG A 31 -9.58 -6.65 -3.95
CA ARG A 31 -10.31 -5.75 -4.84
C ARG A 31 -9.42 -5.29 -5.98
N VAL A 32 -9.88 -5.47 -7.21
CA VAL A 32 -9.14 -5.11 -8.42
C VAL A 32 -9.80 -3.89 -9.08
N TYR A 33 -8.98 -2.87 -9.36
CA TYR A 33 -9.37 -1.62 -9.99
C TYR A 33 -8.56 -1.41 -11.27
N SER A 34 -9.14 -0.73 -12.27
CA SER A 34 -8.38 -0.33 -13.46
C SER A 34 -7.54 0.91 -13.17
N LEU A 35 -6.21 0.79 -13.30
CA LEU A 35 -5.25 1.89 -13.19
C LEU A 35 -5.60 3.00 -14.19
N LYS A 36 -5.85 2.62 -15.44
CA LYS A 36 -6.14 3.57 -16.52
C LYS A 36 -7.40 4.39 -16.30
N LYS A 37 -8.49 3.75 -15.85
CA LYS A 37 -9.73 4.48 -15.53
C LYS A 37 -9.51 5.48 -14.40
N LEU A 38 -8.72 5.10 -13.40
CA LEU A 38 -8.40 5.97 -12.28
C LEU A 38 -7.56 7.17 -12.69
N LEU A 39 -6.52 6.95 -13.52
CA LEU A 39 -5.69 8.05 -14.02
C LEU A 39 -6.46 8.99 -14.96
N LYS A 40 -7.39 8.45 -15.76
CA LYS A 40 -8.24 9.24 -16.66
C LYS A 40 -9.05 10.33 -15.94
N ASP A 41 -9.43 10.06 -14.70
CA ASP A 41 -10.17 10.99 -13.84
C ASP A 41 -9.37 12.23 -13.39
N TRP A 42 -8.06 12.22 -13.64
CA TRP A 42 -7.09 13.27 -13.33
C TRP A 42 -6.39 13.81 -14.57
N ASP A 43 -6.64 13.23 -15.74
CA ASP A 43 -6.05 13.64 -17.01
C ASP A 43 -6.46 15.07 -17.37
N GLY A 44 -5.46 15.93 -17.62
CA GLY A 44 -5.66 17.36 -17.90
C GLY A 44 -6.04 18.23 -16.70
N VAL A 45 -6.08 17.70 -15.47
CA VAL A 45 -6.34 18.50 -14.27
C VAL A 45 -5.06 19.19 -13.81
N GLU A 46 -5.07 20.52 -13.80
CA GLU A 46 -3.92 21.33 -13.34
C GLU A 46 -3.82 21.39 -11.81
N GLY A 47 -2.60 21.56 -11.30
CA GLY A 47 -2.35 21.77 -9.86
C GLY A 47 -2.53 20.52 -8.99
N ILE A 48 -2.50 19.33 -9.57
CA ILE A 48 -2.59 18.07 -8.80
C ILE A 48 -1.29 17.79 -8.04
N SER A 49 -1.44 17.08 -6.92
CA SER A 49 -0.32 16.48 -6.18
C SER A 49 -0.47 14.96 -6.25
N ILE A 50 0.58 14.27 -6.73
CA ILE A 50 0.63 12.81 -6.81
C ILE A 50 1.59 12.31 -5.72
N THR A 51 1.24 11.21 -5.06
CA THR A 51 2.09 10.57 -4.06
C THR A 51 2.15 9.07 -4.34
N ILE A 52 3.35 8.52 -4.49
CA ILE A 52 3.63 7.08 -4.54
C ILE A 52 4.48 6.78 -3.31
N LYS A 53 3.99 5.92 -2.44
CA LYS A 53 4.62 5.60 -1.16
C LYS A 53 4.35 4.14 -0.83
N GLN A 54 5.37 3.46 -0.35
CA GLN A 54 5.26 2.16 0.32
C GLN A 54 5.70 2.37 1.77
N ASP A 55 4.87 1.91 2.71
CA ASP A 55 5.22 1.82 4.12
C ASP A 55 5.57 0.36 4.39
N ASP A 56 6.84 0.09 4.73
CA ASP A 56 7.26 -1.25 5.15
C ASP A 56 7.18 -1.36 6.66
N GLU A 57 6.59 -2.44 7.15
CA GLU A 57 6.63 -2.77 8.57
C GLU A 57 8.06 -3.16 8.94
N ILE A 58 8.62 -2.51 9.96
CA ILE A 58 9.88 -2.95 10.56
C ILE A 58 9.54 -4.20 11.38
N PRO A 59 10.15 -5.36 11.09
CA PRO A 59 9.89 -6.58 11.85
C PRO A 59 10.20 -6.35 13.34
N GLU A 60 9.36 -6.91 14.21
CA GLU A 60 9.60 -6.87 15.65
C GLU A 60 10.89 -7.63 15.97
N ASP A 61 11.82 -6.99 16.70
CA ASP A 61 13.00 -7.66 17.22
C ASP A 61 12.54 -8.79 18.15
N SER A 62 12.64 -10.05 17.70
CA SER A 62 12.42 -11.20 18.55
C SER A 62 13.62 -11.36 19.50
N PHE A 63 13.60 -10.64 20.63
CA PHE A 63 14.49 -10.88 21.76
C PHE A 63 14.06 -12.17 22.50
N TYR A 64 14.17 -13.31 21.85
CA TYR A 64 14.29 -14.58 22.54
C TYR A 64 15.77 -14.94 22.52
N ASP A 65 16.45 -14.57 23.60
CA ASP A 65 17.82 -15.00 23.88
C ASP A 65 17.85 -16.53 23.88
N ASP A 66 18.44 -17.11 22.83
CA ASP A 66 18.92 -18.48 22.78
C ASP A 66 20.15 -18.62 23.69
N ASP A 67 19.95 -18.37 24.99
CA ASP A 67 20.94 -18.56 26.04
C ASP A 67 20.29 -19.29 27.22
N ASN A 68 20.04 -20.59 27.03
CA ASN A 68 20.33 -21.55 28.08
C ASN A 68 20.71 -22.92 27.51
N ASN A 69 21.94 -22.91 27.01
CA ASN A 69 22.84 -24.05 26.91
C ASN A 69 22.83 -24.89 28.22
N GLY A 70 22.46 -26.17 28.09
CA GLY A 70 22.94 -27.29 28.90
C GLY A 70 22.85 -27.20 30.43
N TYR A 71 21.90 -27.94 31.00
CA TYR A 71 22.24 -28.85 32.10
C TYR A 71 21.75 -30.25 31.73
N ASP A 72 22.71 -31.09 31.35
CA ASP A 72 22.61 -32.55 31.43
C ASP A 72 22.57 -32.98 32.92
N GLU A 73 21.94 -34.15 33.12
CA GLU A 73 21.72 -34.97 34.35
C GLU A 73 20.44 -34.74 35.15
#